data_AF-A0A8C8MEY3-F1
#
_entry.id   AF-A0A8C8MEY3-F1
#
_cell.length_a   1.000
_cell.length_b   1.000
_cell.length_c   1.000
_cell.angle_alpha   90.00
_cell.angle_beta   90.00
_cell.angle_gamma   90.00
#
_symmetry.space_group_name_H-M   'P 1'
#
loop_
_entity.id
_entity.type
_entity.pdbx_description
1 polymer ?
#
loop_
_entity_poly.entity_id
_entity_poly.type
_entity_poly.pdbx_seq_one_letter_code
_entity_poly.pdbx_strand_id
1 'polypeptide(L)'
;MQQVVVLALLLGLVCLLHGVPLLPEHLFPTQENFDLTKFMGKWHDIAVASTWPWMQRHKGDAAIGILELQASGTEDKVSMTRSMNKHGTCQQISGDYKLTDTPGRFTYHIAKWGDDVDAYVVDTNYDEYAIVMFSKQKTEGEKTKSAKLYSRTMELSPTILEDFRRLVREQGMADNTIIIKQNRGECVPGTEPVASEPQPEITAPVLPVLNYSMLKLYRSCNAEPDAGPCFGMVQRYFYNSTSMACQLFTYGGCMGNQNNFVTERECLQSCRNEAACRLPMDSRPCTGQPKIWVFHSNSGLCLDNKKDYCQVNSNKFYSKRECEEYCGVMKDPGEGEFLKTN
;
A
#
# COMPACT_ATOMS: atom_id res chain seq x y z
N MET A 1 60.79 13.17 -57.43
CA MET A 1 59.49 12.56 -57.81
C MET A 1 58.93 11.87 -56.59
N GLN A 2 58.23 12.63 -55.74
CA GLN A 2 57.64 12.19 -54.49
C GLN A 2 56.54 13.19 -54.14
N GLN A 3 55.42 12.69 -53.61
CA GLN A 3 54.14 13.39 -53.35
C GLN A 3 53.28 13.49 -54.63
N VAL A 4 52.08 12.94 -54.74
CA VAL A 4 51.04 12.69 -53.74
C VAL A 4 50.25 11.43 -54.14
N VAL A 5 50.46 10.35 -53.38
CA VAL A 5 49.79 9.04 -53.45
C VAL A 5 48.49 9.05 -52.61
N VAL A 6 47.74 10.15 -52.60
CA VAL A 6 46.64 10.34 -51.60
C VAL A 6 45.24 10.34 -52.22
N LEU A 7 45.10 10.12 -53.53
CA LEU A 7 43.78 10.14 -54.19
C LEU A 7 43.30 8.78 -54.72
N ALA A 8 43.72 7.68 -54.09
CA ALA A 8 43.29 6.31 -54.46
C ALA A 8 42.99 5.42 -53.24
N LEU A 9 42.65 6.00 -52.08
CA LEU A 9 42.25 5.28 -50.86
C LEU A 9 40.98 5.85 -50.23
N LEU A 10 40.00 6.26 -51.04
CA LEU A 10 38.66 6.67 -50.56
C LEU A 10 37.52 6.00 -51.35
N LEU A 11 37.76 4.79 -51.88
CA LEU A 11 36.74 3.95 -52.52
C LEU A 11 36.81 2.47 -52.11
N GLY A 12 37.44 2.16 -50.98
CA GLY A 12 37.68 0.76 -50.60
C GLY A 12 37.77 0.52 -49.10
N LEU A 13 36.75 0.91 -48.34
CA LEU A 13 36.49 0.32 -47.02
C LEU A 13 34.99 0.40 -46.64
N VAL A 14 34.13 0.12 -47.61
CA VAL A 14 32.75 -0.29 -47.33
C VAL A 14 32.71 -1.78 -47.68
N CYS A 15 32.17 -2.60 -46.78
CA CYS A 15 31.91 -4.05 -46.95
C CYS A 15 32.85 -5.08 -46.27
N LEU A 16 33.46 -4.81 -45.11
CA LEU A 16 33.90 -5.90 -44.21
C LEU A 16 33.67 -5.57 -42.72
N LEU A 17 32.48 -5.05 -42.39
CA LEU A 17 31.86 -5.42 -41.11
C LEU A 17 30.83 -6.48 -41.45
N HIS A 18 31.33 -7.70 -41.68
CA HIS A 18 30.49 -8.88 -41.55
C HIS A 18 29.82 -8.77 -40.19
N GLY A 19 28.49 -8.68 -40.21
CA GLY A 19 27.66 -8.47 -39.04
C GLY A 19 28.19 -9.29 -37.89
N VAL A 20 28.74 -8.60 -36.89
CA VAL A 20 28.71 -9.12 -35.53
C VAL A 20 27.25 -9.52 -35.36
N PRO A 21 26.94 -10.80 -35.05
CA PRO A 21 25.58 -11.16 -34.69
C PRO A 21 25.24 -10.18 -33.58
N LEU A 22 24.32 -9.25 -33.85
CA LEU A 22 23.81 -8.38 -32.81
C LEU A 22 23.30 -9.35 -31.75
N LEU A 23 24.08 -9.46 -30.66
CA LEU A 23 23.68 -10.24 -29.49
C LEU A 23 22.23 -9.83 -29.22
N PRO A 24 21.31 -10.79 -29.06
CA PRO A 24 19.89 -10.50 -29.02
C PRO A 24 19.67 -9.38 -28.02
N GLU A 25 19.21 -8.24 -28.54
CA GLU A 25 19.11 -6.99 -27.81
C GLU A 25 18.38 -7.25 -26.49
N HIS A 26 19.14 -7.29 -25.38
CA HIS A 26 18.57 -7.55 -24.07
C HIS A 26 17.66 -6.35 -23.76
N LEU A 27 16.35 -6.59 -23.78
CA LEU A 27 15.33 -5.54 -23.73
C LEU A 27 15.47 -4.62 -22.52
N PHE A 28 16.06 -5.11 -21.42
CA PHE A 28 16.31 -4.36 -20.20
C PHE A 28 17.66 -4.77 -19.60
N PRO A 29 18.42 -3.83 -19.02
CA PRO A 29 19.61 -4.15 -18.24
C PRO A 29 19.22 -4.89 -16.94
N THR A 30 20.05 -5.84 -16.51
CA THR A 30 19.89 -6.51 -15.22
C THR A 30 20.77 -5.86 -14.15
N GLN A 31 20.40 -6.06 -12.87
CA GLN A 31 21.17 -5.63 -11.71
C GLN A 31 22.64 -6.03 -11.85
N GLU A 32 23.55 -5.06 -11.69
CA GLU A 32 24.98 -5.33 -11.69
C GLU A 32 25.35 -6.26 -10.54
N ASN A 33 26.22 -7.24 -10.81
CA ASN A 33 26.68 -8.24 -9.85
C ASN A 33 25.51 -9.00 -9.17
N PHE A 34 24.47 -9.31 -9.95
CA PHE A 34 23.32 -10.05 -9.44
C PHE A 34 23.73 -11.37 -8.78
N ASP A 35 23.37 -11.53 -7.51
CA ASP A 35 23.59 -12.74 -6.72
C ASP A 35 22.29 -13.54 -6.59
N LEU A 36 22.21 -14.67 -7.31
CA LEU A 36 21.04 -15.53 -7.31
C LEU A 36 20.74 -16.07 -5.91
N THR A 37 21.76 -16.37 -5.11
CA THR A 37 21.58 -17.00 -3.79
C THR A 37 20.90 -16.05 -2.82
N LYS A 38 21.27 -14.77 -2.85
CA LYS A 38 20.62 -13.70 -2.06
C LYS A 38 19.21 -13.39 -2.55
N PHE A 39 18.94 -13.60 -3.84
CA PHE A 39 17.63 -13.34 -4.43
C PHE A 39 16.58 -14.42 -4.13
N MET A 40 17.00 -15.61 -3.67
CA MET A 40 16.09 -16.71 -3.33
C MET A 40 15.14 -16.40 -2.17
N GLY A 41 14.19 -17.30 -1.95
CA GLY A 41 13.22 -17.24 -0.86
C GLY A 41 11.94 -16.49 -1.21
N LYS A 42 11.27 -16.00 -0.17
CA LYS A 42 9.92 -15.42 -0.25
C LYS A 42 9.96 -13.94 -0.67
N TRP A 43 9.02 -13.57 -1.54
CA TRP A 43 8.77 -12.22 -2.05
C TRP A 43 7.26 -11.94 -2.13
N HIS A 44 6.85 -10.71 -1.85
CA HIS A 44 5.47 -10.22 -1.94
C HIS A 44 5.30 -9.33 -3.16
N ASP A 45 4.36 -9.63 -4.05
CA ASP A 45 4.21 -8.94 -5.33
C ASP A 45 3.41 -7.61 -5.21
N ILE A 46 3.92 -6.67 -4.41
CA ILE A 46 3.23 -5.46 -3.90
C ILE A 46 2.70 -4.49 -4.96
N ALA A 47 3.32 -4.38 -6.14
CA ALA A 47 2.77 -3.57 -7.23
C ALA A 47 3.06 -4.19 -8.60
N VAL A 48 2.23 -3.84 -9.58
CA VAL A 48 2.43 -4.23 -10.99
C VAL A 48 2.07 -3.08 -11.92
N ALA A 49 2.89 -2.84 -12.94
CA ALA A 49 2.58 -1.91 -14.04
C ALA A 49 2.38 -2.71 -15.32
N SER A 50 1.26 -2.52 -16.00
CA SER A 50 0.97 -3.20 -17.26
C SER A 50 -0.04 -2.42 -18.10
N THR A 51 0.20 -2.33 -19.40
CA THR A 51 -0.76 -1.75 -20.36
C THR A 51 -1.85 -2.73 -20.79
N TRP A 52 -1.84 -3.97 -20.29
CA TRP A 52 -2.81 -4.99 -20.68
C TRP A 52 -4.23 -4.61 -20.22
N PRO A 53 -5.22 -4.46 -21.13
CA PRO A 53 -6.52 -3.91 -20.78
C PRO A 53 -7.28 -4.68 -19.71
N TRP A 54 -7.12 -6.01 -19.65
CA TRP A 54 -7.75 -6.83 -18.63
C TRP A 54 -7.26 -6.48 -17.22
N MET A 55 -5.95 -6.29 -17.04
CA MET A 55 -5.38 -5.87 -15.75
C MET A 55 -5.90 -4.50 -15.32
N GLN A 56 -6.08 -3.58 -16.27
CA GLN A 56 -6.61 -2.24 -15.99
C GLN A 56 -8.08 -2.26 -15.56
N ARG A 57 -8.88 -3.19 -16.10
CA ARG A 57 -10.29 -3.39 -15.70
C ARG A 57 -10.45 -4.03 -14.32
N HIS A 58 -9.53 -4.92 -13.94
CA HIS A 58 -9.62 -5.70 -12.69
C HIS A 58 -8.63 -5.23 -11.60
N LYS A 59 -8.08 -4.01 -11.72
CA LYS A 59 -7.07 -3.49 -10.80
C LYS A 59 -7.52 -3.37 -9.34
N GLY A 60 -8.82 -3.19 -9.09
CA GLY A 60 -9.38 -3.04 -7.74
C GLY A 60 -9.40 -4.31 -6.89
N ASP A 61 -9.33 -5.47 -7.54
CA ASP A 61 -9.32 -6.79 -6.88
C ASP A 61 -7.91 -7.36 -6.70
N ALA A 62 -6.89 -6.64 -7.17
CA ALA A 62 -5.52 -7.09 -7.13
C ALA A 62 -5.03 -7.15 -5.67
N ALA A 63 -4.84 -8.37 -5.17
CA ALA A 63 -4.26 -8.64 -3.86
C ALA A 63 -2.78 -9.03 -3.99
N ILE A 64 -2.02 -8.78 -2.93
CA ILE A 64 -0.64 -9.24 -2.80
C ILE A 64 -0.65 -10.77 -2.81
N GLY A 65 0.09 -11.34 -3.76
CA GLY A 65 0.46 -12.73 -3.83
C GLY A 65 1.90 -12.92 -3.39
N ILE A 66 2.21 -14.15 -3.01
CA ILE A 66 3.53 -14.58 -2.58
C ILE A 66 4.20 -15.26 -3.75
N LEU A 67 5.45 -14.92 -4.00
CA LEU A 67 6.37 -15.62 -4.88
C LEU A 67 7.47 -16.23 -4.00
N GLU A 68 7.67 -17.54 -4.11
CA GLU A 68 8.76 -18.23 -3.44
C GLU A 68 9.68 -18.86 -4.49
N LEU A 69 10.98 -18.57 -4.37
CA LEU A 69 12.03 -19.09 -5.24
C LEU A 69 12.91 -20.05 -4.45
N GLN A 70 13.09 -21.26 -4.97
CA GLN A 70 13.90 -22.31 -4.36
C GLN A 70 14.81 -22.96 -5.40
N ALA A 71 15.88 -23.61 -4.94
CA ALA A 71 16.73 -24.41 -5.83
C ALA A 71 15.87 -25.47 -6.53
N SER A 72 15.97 -25.55 -7.86
CA SER A 72 15.38 -26.66 -8.59
C SER A 72 16.29 -27.89 -8.46
N GLY A 73 15.75 -29.08 -8.73
CA GLY A 73 16.54 -30.32 -8.77
C GLY A 73 17.57 -30.36 -9.92
N THR A 74 17.60 -29.34 -10.76
CA THR A 74 18.51 -29.17 -11.90
C THR A 74 19.22 -27.82 -11.79
N GLU A 75 20.53 -27.78 -12.06
CA GLU A 75 21.37 -26.58 -11.91
C GLU A 75 20.99 -25.43 -12.86
N ASP A 76 20.30 -25.71 -13.97
CA ASP A 76 19.90 -24.72 -14.98
C ASP A 76 18.53 -24.07 -14.69
N LYS A 77 17.91 -24.36 -13.54
CA LYS A 77 16.56 -23.90 -13.20
C LYS A 77 16.41 -23.45 -11.75
N VAL A 78 15.43 -22.59 -11.53
CA VAL A 78 14.93 -22.18 -10.22
C VAL A 78 13.46 -22.56 -10.13
N SER A 79 13.10 -23.27 -9.06
CA SER A 79 11.71 -23.59 -8.79
C SER A 79 11.00 -22.33 -8.30
N MET A 80 9.86 -22.02 -8.92
CA MET A 80 9.02 -20.89 -8.60
C MET A 80 7.66 -21.40 -8.14
N THR A 81 7.22 -20.91 -6.99
CA THR A 81 5.89 -21.14 -6.46
C THR A 81 5.21 -19.80 -6.21
N ARG A 82 3.99 -19.64 -6.72
CA ARG A 82 3.18 -18.46 -6.49
C ARG A 82 1.87 -18.82 -5.80
N SER A 83 1.62 -18.19 -4.66
CA SER A 83 0.41 -18.38 -3.86
C SER A 83 -0.42 -17.10 -3.86
N MET A 84 -1.72 -17.24 -4.08
CA MET A 84 -2.64 -16.10 -4.18
C MET A 84 -4.05 -16.50 -3.77
N ASN A 85 -4.72 -15.60 -3.03
CA ASN A 85 -6.12 -15.79 -2.68
C ASN A 85 -7.00 -15.45 -3.89
N LYS A 86 -7.80 -16.41 -4.34
CA LYS A 86 -8.77 -16.24 -5.43
C LYS A 86 -10.15 -16.70 -4.95
N HIS A 87 -11.09 -15.77 -4.86
CA HIS A 87 -12.46 -16.03 -4.40
C HIS A 87 -12.56 -16.72 -3.02
N GLY A 88 -11.66 -16.37 -2.09
CA GLY A 88 -11.65 -16.95 -0.74
C GLY A 88 -10.90 -18.28 -0.64
N THR A 89 -10.41 -18.83 -1.76
CA THR A 89 -9.58 -20.05 -1.77
C THR A 89 -8.14 -19.68 -2.08
N CYS A 90 -7.19 -20.21 -1.30
CA CYS A 90 -5.78 -20.07 -1.63
C CYS A 90 -5.44 -20.96 -2.83
N GLN A 91 -5.03 -20.34 -3.94
CA GLN A 91 -4.55 -21.03 -5.12
C GLN A 91 -3.04 -20.92 -5.20
N GLN A 92 -2.39 -22.05 -5.45
CA GLN A 92 -0.96 -22.12 -5.68
C GLN A 92 -0.69 -22.59 -7.10
N ILE A 93 0.24 -21.93 -7.76
CA ILE A 93 0.80 -22.35 -9.05
C ILE A 93 2.30 -22.52 -8.88
N SER A 94 2.86 -23.58 -9.44
CA SER A 94 4.29 -23.84 -9.40
C SER A 94 4.81 -24.11 -10.81
N GLY A 95 6.06 -23.81 -11.04
CA GLY A 95 6.76 -24.06 -12.31
C GLY A 95 8.24 -23.72 -12.18
N ASP A 96 9.01 -23.96 -13.23
CA ASP A 96 10.42 -23.65 -13.24
C ASP A 96 10.71 -22.40 -14.07
N TYR A 97 11.59 -21.55 -13.54
CA TYR A 97 12.29 -20.53 -14.29
C TYR A 97 13.62 -21.09 -14.78
N LYS A 98 13.87 -21.00 -16.08
CA LYS A 98 15.14 -21.40 -16.67
C LYS A 98 16.14 -20.26 -16.53
N LEU A 99 17.32 -20.58 -16.00
CA LEU A 99 18.44 -19.66 -15.92
C LEU A 99 18.97 -19.37 -17.32
N THR A 100 19.51 -18.17 -17.50
CA THR A 100 20.17 -17.75 -18.73
C THR A 100 21.65 -17.48 -18.47
N ASP A 101 22.38 -17.29 -19.55
CA ASP A 101 23.76 -16.79 -19.59
C ASP A 101 23.90 -15.34 -19.07
N THR A 102 22.80 -14.61 -18.90
CA THR A 102 22.77 -13.28 -18.28
C THR A 102 22.28 -13.36 -16.82
N PRO A 103 23.14 -13.08 -15.82
CA PRO A 103 22.71 -13.02 -14.42
C PRO A 103 21.55 -12.04 -14.21
N GLY A 104 20.55 -12.45 -13.41
CA GLY A 104 19.33 -11.67 -13.17
C GLY A 104 18.27 -11.80 -14.26
N ARG A 105 18.53 -12.54 -15.34
CA ARG A 105 17.54 -12.85 -16.39
C ARG A 105 17.11 -14.31 -16.34
N PHE A 106 15.79 -14.50 -16.37
CA PHE A 106 15.11 -15.79 -16.33
C PHE A 106 14.13 -15.92 -17.49
N THR A 107 13.88 -17.16 -17.93
CA THR A 107 12.86 -17.45 -18.95
C THR A 107 11.90 -18.52 -18.47
N TYR A 108 10.63 -18.42 -18.86
CA TYR A 108 9.65 -19.45 -18.61
C TYR A 108 8.56 -19.46 -19.68
N HIS A 109 7.96 -20.64 -19.86
CA HIS A 109 6.93 -20.87 -20.86
C HIS A 109 5.55 -20.99 -20.20
N ILE A 110 4.55 -20.26 -20.71
CA ILE A 110 3.17 -20.37 -20.24
C ILE A 110 2.39 -21.31 -21.16
N ALA A 111 2.38 -22.60 -20.82
CA ALA A 111 1.79 -23.68 -21.63
C ALA A 111 0.32 -23.42 -22.02
N LYS A 112 -0.48 -22.77 -21.16
CA LYS A 112 -1.88 -22.44 -21.44
C LYS A 112 -2.06 -21.54 -22.67
N TRP A 113 -1.09 -20.67 -22.95
CA TRP A 113 -1.18 -19.66 -24.00
C TRP A 113 -0.11 -19.84 -25.09
N GLY A 114 0.83 -20.78 -24.90
CA GLY A 114 1.94 -20.99 -25.83
C GLY A 114 2.89 -19.78 -25.91
N ASP A 115 2.98 -19.00 -24.83
CA ASP A 115 3.76 -17.76 -24.81
C ASP A 115 5.04 -17.93 -24.00
N ASP A 116 6.14 -17.37 -24.51
CA ASP A 116 7.41 -17.28 -23.79
C ASP A 116 7.54 -15.93 -23.09
N VAL A 117 8.06 -15.97 -21.86
CA VAL A 117 8.26 -14.80 -21.02
C VAL A 117 9.71 -14.72 -20.55
N ASP A 118 10.32 -13.56 -20.80
CA ASP A 118 11.56 -13.14 -20.18
C ASP A 118 11.27 -12.30 -18.92
N ALA A 119 11.98 -12.57 -17.84
CA ALA A 119 11.98 -11.78 -16.61
C ALA A 119 13.39 -11.27 -16.32
N TYR A 120 13.52 -9.98 -16.01
CA TYR A 120 14.78 -9.29 -15.77
C TYR A 120 14.70 -8.61 -14.41
N VAL A 121 15.55 -9.02 -13.47
CA VAL A 121 15.73 -8.30 -12.20
C VAL A 121 16.58 -7.08 -12.52
N VAL A 122 15.95 -5.91 -12.58
CA VAL A 122 16.61 -4.67 -13.02
C VAL A 122 17.23 -3.91 -11.86
N ASP A 123 16.65 -4.05 -10.66
CA ASP A 123 17.12 -3.36 -9.45
C ASP A 123 16.67 -4.15 -8.21
N THR A 124 17.58 -4.38 -7.28
CA THR A 124 17.29 -5.07 -6.01
C THR A 124 18.40 -4.83 -5.00
N ASN A 125 18.01 -4.64 -3.74
CA ASN A 125 18.93 -4.70 -2.60
C ASN A 125 18.89 -6.05 -1.88
N TYR A 126 18.17 -7.04 -2.42
CA TYR A 126 17.96 -8.39 -1.90
C TYR A 126 17.13 -8.50 -0.61
N ASP A 127 17.29 -7.54 0.31
CA ASP A 127 16.76 -7.62 1.68
C ASP A 127 15.43 -6.90 1.87
N GLU A 128 15.06 -5.98 0.96
CA GLU A 128 13.84 -5.17 1.12
C GLU A 128 12.94 -5.21 -0.11
N TYR A 129 13.50 -5.05 -1.31
CA TYR A 129 12.74 -4.94 -2.54
C TYR A 129 13.46 -5.52 -3.76
N ALA A 130 12.67 -5.79 -4.80
CA ALA A 130 13.17 -6.05 -6.13
C ALA A 130 12.20 -5.52 -7.19
N ILE A 131 12.73 -4.91 -8.24
CA ILE A 131 11.97 -4.49 -9.41
C ILE A 131 12.29 -5.44 -10.55
N VAL A 132 11.26 -6.05 -11.11
CA VAL A 132 11.40 -7.06 -12.17
C VAL A 132 10.61 -6.63 -13.39
N MET A 133 11.31 -6.50 -14.51
CA MET A 133 10.73 -6.24 -15.83
C MET A 133 10.40 -7.55 -16.51
N PHE A 134 9.24 -7.62 -17.16
CA PHE A 134 8.79 -8.78 -17.90
C PHE A 134 8.55 -8.39 -19.36
N SER A 135 9.06 -9.20 -20.28
CA SER A 135 8.74 -9.14 -21.70
C SER A 135 8.08 -10.44 -22.10
N LYS A 136 6.88 -10.36 -22.64
CA LYS A 136 6.15 -11.51 -23.17
C LYS A 136 6.08 -11.41 -24.68
N GLN A 137 6.56 -12.45 -25.37
CA GLN A 137 6.50 -12.55 -26.82
C GLN A 137 5.21 -13.25 -27.23
N LYS A 138 4.33 -12.55 -27.97
CA LYS A 138 3.15 -13.19 -28.58
C LYS A 138 3.53 -13.91 -29.87
N THR A 139 2.71 -14.87 -30.25
CA THR A 139 2.79 -15.64 -31.50
C THR A 139 2.79 -14.79 -32.78
N GLU A 140 2.23 -13.58 -32.75
CA GLU A 140 2.24 -12.61 -33.86
C GLU A 140 3.45 -11.65 -33.86
N GLY A 141 4.43 -11.84 -32.97
CA GLY A 141 5.65 -11.04 -32.88
C GLY A 141 5.53 -9.75 -32.04
N GLU A 142 4.34 -9.38 -31.60
CA GLU A 142 4.12 -8.25 -30.69
C GLU A 142 4.65 -8.59 -29.27
N LYS A 143 5.58 -7.77 -28.76
CA LYS A 143 6.14 -7.91 -27.41
C LYS A 143 5.38 -7.02 -26.43
N THR A 144 4.82 -7.61 -25.38
CA THR A 144 4.18 -6.85 -24.29
C THR A 144 5.12 -6.71 -23.11
N LYS A 145 5.21 -5.51 -22.54
CA LYS A 145 6.04 -5.19 -21.38
C LYS A 145 5.18 -5.04 -20.14
N SER A 146 5.69 -5.49 -19.00
CA SER A 146 5.13 -5.19 -17.69
C SER A 146 6.23 -5.12 -16.64
N ALA A 147 5.96 -4.46 -15.52
CA ALA A 147 6.89 -4.35 -14.41
C ALA A 147 6.21 -4.87 -13.14
N LYS A 148 6.94 -5.50 -12.23
CA LYS A 148 6.46 -5.81 -10.89
C LYS A 148 7.44 -5.29 -9.86
N LEU A 149 6.88 -4.75 -8.79
CA LEU A 149 7.62 -4.44 -7.57
C LEU A 149 7.35 -5.56 -6.58
N TYR A 150 8.42 -6.16 -6.11
CA TYR A 150 8.43 -7.15 -5.04
C TYR A 150 9.00 -6.53 -3.78
N SER A 151 8.52 -6.99 -2.62
CA SER A 151 9.11 -6.65 -1.32
C SER A 151 9.24 -7.88 -0.43
N ARG A 152 10.20 -7.86 0.50
CA ARG A 152 10.30 -8.88 1.55
C ARG A 152 9.14 -8.79 2.55
N THR A 153 8.47 -7.64 2.66
CA THR A 153 7.26 -7.46 3.48
C THR A 153 6.04 -7.16 2.60
N MET A 154 4.84 -7.19 3.19
CA MET A 154 3.62 -6.76 2.51
C MET A 154 3.38 -5.23 2.62
N GLU A 155 4.33 -4.49 3.18
CA GLU A 155 4.23 -3.05 3.33
C GLU A 155 4.87 -2.33 2.14
N LEU A 156 4.19 -1.28 1.66
CA LEU A 156 4.69 -0.48 0.56
C LEU A 156 5.54 0.67 1.10
N SER A 157 6.84 0.63 0.85
CA SER A 157 7.71 1.77 1.10
C SER A 157 7.44 2.90 0.08
N PRO A 158 7.15 4.14 0.51
CA PRO A 158 6.93 5.26 -0.41
C PRO A 158 8.14 5.59 -1.27
N THR A 159 9.36 5.43 -0.77
CA THR A 159 10.59 5.73 -1.53
C THR A 159 10.78 4.74 -2.67
N ILE A 160 10.64 3.45 -2.38
CA ILE A 160 10.74 2.38 -3.38
C ILE A 160 9.60 2.49 -4.41
N LEU A 161 8.40 2.93 -4.01
CA LEU A 161 7.31 3.20 -4.95
C LEU A 161 7.65 4.33 -5.93
N GLU A 162 8.33 5.39 -5.49
CA GLU A 162 8.78 6.47 -6.38
C GLU A 162 9.85 5.99 -7.36
N ASP A 163 10.81 5.16 -6.91
CA ASP A 163 11.79 4.54 -7.80
C ASP A 163 11.11 3.62 -8.84
N PHE A 164 10.11 2.83 -8.41
CA PHE A 164 9.29 2.03 -9.31
C PHE A 164 8.52 2.88 -10.32
N ARG A 165 7.91 4.00 -9.89
CA ARG A 165 7.25 4.95 -10.79
C ARG A 165 8.21 5.53 -11.82
N ARG A 166 9.43 5.92 -11.42
CA ARG A 166 10.46 6.42 -12.33
C ARG A 166 10.78 5.38 -13.41
N LEU A 167 11.09 4.15 -13.01
CA LEU A 167 11.38 3.05 -13.95
C LEU A 167 10.20 2.78 -14.89
N VAL A 168 8.96 2.78 -14.40
CA VAL A 168 7.76 2.58 -15.23
C VAL A 168 7.63 3.67 -16.30
N ARG A 169 7.89 4.94 -15.96
CA ARG A 169 7.88 6.06 -16.92
C ARG A 169 8.98 5.95 -17.97
N GLU A 170 10.19 5.54 -17.58
CA GLU A 170 11.31 5.29 -18.50
C GLU A 170 10.98 4.20 -19.53
N GLN A 171 10.12 3.24 -19.16
CA GLN A 171 9.61 2.21 -20.07
C GLN A 171 8.41 2.65 -20.91
N GLY A 172 8.05 3.95 -20.88
CA GLY A 172 6.95 4.54 -21.64
C GLY A 172 5.56 4.20 -21.11
N MET A 173 5.44 3.71 -19.88
CA MET A 173 4.16 3.44 -19.22
C MET A 173 3.81 4.60 -18.28
N ALA A 174 2.54 4.99 -18.23
CA ALA A 174 2.07 6.06 -17.35
C ALA A 174 1.78 5.54 -15.92
N ASP A 175 1.86 6.41 -14.92
CA ASP A 175 1.60 6.09 -13.51
C ASP A 175 0.23 5.44 -13.27
N ASN A 176 -0.78 5.80 -14.07
CA ASN A 176 -2.12 5.23 -13.97
C ASN A 176 -2.19 3.74 -14.36
N THR A 177 -1.15 3.21 -15.02
CA THR A 177 -1.00 1.78 -15.33
C THR A 177 -0.46 0.98 -14.16
N ILE A 178 0.03 1.65 -13.11
CA ILE A 178 0.53 1.05 -11.88
C ILE A 178 -0.66 0.67 -11.01
N ILE A 179 -0.65 -0.59 -10.59
CA ILE A 179 -1.63 -1.20 -9.71
C ILE A 179 -0.89 -1.57 -8.43
N ILE A 180 -1.13 -0.79 -7.37
CA ILE A 180 -0.70 -1.14 -6.01
C ILE A 180 -1.67 -2.19 -5.50
N LYS A 181 -1.14 -3.32 -5.04
CA LYS A 181 -1.97 -4.44 -4.61
C LYS A 181 -2.34 -4.33 -3.14
N GLN A 182 -3.52 -4.83 -2.81
CA GLN A 182 -4.05 -4.83 -1.45
C GLN A 182 -3.38 -5.93 -0.63
N ASN A 183 -2.91 -5.57 0.57
CA ASN A 183 -2.53 -6.56 1.56
C ASN A 183 -3.79 -7.28 2.08
N ARG A 184 -3.92 -8.57 1.75
CA ARG A 184 -5.00 -9.45 2.23
C ARG A 184 -4.46 -10.59 3.11
N GLY A 185 -3.27 -10.42 3.66
CA GLY A 185 -2.55 -11.45 4.41
C GLY A 185 -1.97 -12.55 3.51
N GLU A 186 -1.18 -13.42 4.14
CA GLU A 186 -0.69 -14.63 3.48
C GLU A 186 -1.82 -15.66 3.41
N CYS A 187 -1.99 -16.28 2.25
CA CYS A 187 -2.80 -17.48 2.15
C CYS A 187 -1.87 -18.70 2.09
N VAL A 188 -2.14 -19.70 2.93
CA VAL A 188 -1.37 -20.95 2.97
C VAL A 188 -2.30 -22.07 2.51
N PRO A 189 -1.97 -22.82 1.44
CA PRO A 189 -2.79 -23.93 1.00
C PRO A 189 -2.81 -25.04 2.07
N GLY A 190 -4.00 -25.56 2.38
CA GLY A 190 -4.18 -26.68 3.30
C GLY A 190 -4.54 -26.33 4.75
N THR A 191 -4.76 -25.05 5.08
CA THR A 191 -5.32 -24.65 6.39
C THR A 191 -6.79 -24.23 6.22
N GLU A 192 -7.71 -24.97 6.83
CA GLU A 192 -9.08 -24.49 7.09
C GLU A 192 -9.03 -23.20 7.94
N PRO A 193 -10.04 -22.31 7.87
CA PRO A 193 -10.01 -21.05 8.59
C PRO A 193 -10.10 -21.30 10.10
N VAL A 194 -8.94 -21.32 10.76
CA VAL A 194 -8.86 -21.31 12.21
C VAL A 194 -9.14 -19.88 12.68
N ALA A 195 -10.17 -19.76 13.53
CA ALA A 195 -10.54 -18.54 14.22
C ALA A 195 -9.31 -17.89 14.89
N SER A 196 -9.16 -16.59 14.69
CA SER A 196 -8.06 -15.79 15.26
C SER A 196 -8.09 -15.82 16.79
N GLU A 197 -7.03 -16.38 17.39
CA GLU A 197 -6.66 -16.19 18.80
C GLU A 197 -5.28 -15.50 18.85
N PRO A 198 -4.99 -14.59 19.81
CA PRO A 198 -3.89 -13.63 19.71
C PRO A 198 -2.54 -14.27 20.07
N GLN A 199 -1.49 -13.97 19.29
CA GLN A 199 -0.10 -14.33 19.64
C GLN A 199 0.66 -13.15 20.30
N PRO A 200 1.61 -13.43 21.21
CA PRO A 200 2.25 -12.44 22.07
C PRO A 200 3.49 -11.78 21.45
N GLU A 201 3.76 -10.54 21.88
CA GLU A 201 4.87 -9.67 21.50
C GLU A 201 6.25 -10.21 21.95
N ILE A 202 7.26 -10.09 21.09
CA ILE A 202 8.67 -10.08 21.50
C ILE A 202 9.32 -8.79 20.98
N THR A 203 9.86 -8.04 21.92
CA THR A 203 10.46 -6.70 21.81
C THR A 203 11.84 -6.69 21.15
N ALA A 204 12.10 -5.71 20.28
CA ALA A 204 13.43 -5.21 19.91
C ALA A 204 13.40 -3.65 19.86
N PRO A 205 14.56 -2.96 20.03
CA PRO A 205 14.64 -1.71 20.78
C PRO A 205 14.29 -0.43 20.00
N VAL A 206 13.78 0.55 20.74
CA VAL A 206 13.13 1.79 20.30
C VAL A 206 14.14 2.91 20.07
N LEU A 207 14.09 3.54 18.90
CA LEU A 207 14.49 4.96 18.67
C LEU A 207 13.20 5.81 18.57
N PRO A 208 13.23 7.10 18.94
CA PRO A 208 12.07 7.78 19.52
C PRO A 208 10.95 7.99 18.50
N VAL A 209 9.90 7.21 18.71
CA VAL A 209 8.62 7.26 18.01
C VAL A 209 7.89 8.55 18.43
N LEU A 210 8.03 9.62 17.65
CA LEU A 210 6.94 10.59 17.58
C LEU A 210 5.80 9.91 16.79
N ASN A 211 4.73 9.63 17.54
CA ASN A 211 3.73 8.60 17.34
C ASN A 211 3.01 8.58 15.97
N TYR A 212 3.43 7.67 15.08
CA TYR A 212 2.81 7.39 13.76
C TYR A 212 1.32 7.00 13.87
N SER A 213 0.89 6.36 14.98
CA SER A 213 -0.52 6.04 15.21
C SER A 213 -1.37 7.29 15.47
N MET A 214 -0.82 8.26 16.21
CA MET A 214 -1.48 9.55 16.47
C MET A 214 -1.59 10.39 15.20
N LEU A 215 -0.58 10.39 14.34
CA LEU A 215 -0.61 11.07 13.03
C LEU A 215 -1.63 10.45 12.07
N LYS A 216 -1.83 9.13 12.12
CA LYS A 216 -2.82 8.40 11.30
C LYS A 216 -4.25 8.66 11.76
N LEU A 217 -4.49 8.70 13.07
CA LEU A 217 -5.78 9.07 13.64
C LEU A 217 -6.10 10.55 13.37
N TYR A 218 -5.11 11.44 13.53
CA TYR A 218 -5.23 12.87 13.23
C TYR A 218 -5.60 13.13 11.76
N ARG A 219 -5.03 12.41 10.80
CA ARG A 219 -5.41 12.56 9.38
C ARG A 219 -6.81 12.03 9.05
N SER A 220 -7.24 10.96 9.70
CA SER A 220 -8.57 10.37 9.49
C SER A 220 -9.67 11.33 9.96
N CYS A 221 -9.47 11.99 11.10
CA CYS A 221 -10.46 12.89 11.70
C CYS A 221 -10.50 14.29 11.08
N ASN A 222 -9.52 14.65 10.24
CA ASN A 222 -9.45 15.97 9.61
C ASN A 222 -9.74 15.95 8.10
N ALA A 223 -9.94 14.77 7.51
CA ALA A 223 -10.35 14.67 6.11
C ALA A 223 -11.83 15.03 5.93
N GLU A 224 -12.23 15.60 4.79
CA GLU A 224 -13.65 15.74 4.45
C GLU A 224 -14.31 14.37 4.24
N PRO A 225 -15.61 14.19 4.48
CA PRO A 225 -16.27 12.90 4.22
C PRO A 225 -16.24 12.56 2.73
N ASP A 226 -15.80 11.34 2.39
CA ASP A 226 -15.81 10.85 1.02
C ASP A 226 -16.84 9.73 0.87
N ALA A 227 -17.90 10.01 0.11
CA ALA A 227 -18.95 9.05 -0.21
C ALA A 227 -18.43 7.88 -1.07
N GLY A 228 -17.30 8.05 -1.75
CA GLY A 228 -16.81 7.12 -2.73
C GLY A 228 -17.67 7.11 -4.00
N PRO A 229 -17.24 6.36 -5.03
CA PRO A 229 -17.87 6.39 -6.36
C PRO A 229 -19.09 5.48 -6.47
N CYS A 230 -19.40 4.69 -5.44
CA CYS A 230 -20.56 3.81 -5.45
C CYS A 230 -21.85 4.58 -5.13
N PHE A 231 -22.98 4.04 -5.58
CA PHE A 231 -24.30 4.68 -5.48
C PHE A 231 -25.15 4.14 -4.33
N GLY A 232 -24.55 3.43 -3.38
CA GLY A 232 -25.22 3.02 -2.16
C GLY A 232 -25.64 4.24 -1.33
N MET A 233 -26.74 4.11 -0.60
CA MET A 233 -27.21 5.15 0.32
C MET A 233 -27.05 4.68 1.76
N VAL A 234 -25.81 4.41 2.17
CA VAL A 234 -25.50 3.91 3.51
C VAL A 234 -25.24 5.10 4.42
N GLN A 235 -26.06 5.29 5.45
CA GLN A 235 -25.81 6.34 6.45
C GLN A 235 -24.57 5.97 7.29
N ARG A 236 -23.61 6.88 7.34
CA ARG A 236 -22.36 6.78 8.10
C ARG A 236 -22.09 8.08 8.82
N TYR A 237 -21.21 8.04 9.82
CA TYR A 237 -20.77 9.22 10.56
C TYR A 237 -19.39 9.66 10.09
N PHE A 238 -19.18 10.96 9.98
CA PHE A 238 -17.85 11.56 9.81
C PHE A 238 -17.63 12.63 10.89
N TYR A 239 -16.39 12.82 11.30
CA TYR A 239 -16.01 13.88 12.23
C TYR A 239 -15.80 15.19 11.46
N ASN A 240 -16.61 16.19 11.77
CA ASN A 240 -16.41 17.55 11.28
C ASN A 240 -15.55 18.30 12.30
N SER A 241 -14.28 18.57 11.96
CA SER A 241 -13.32 19.25 12.84
C SER A 241 -13.65 20.73 13.06
N THR A 242 -14.34 21.37 12.10
CA THR A 242 -14.77 22.77 12.21
C THR A 242 -15.90 22.93 13.24
N SER A 243 -16.92 22.08 13.17
CA SER A 243 -18.03 22.11 14.15
C SER A 243 -17.77 21.29 15.40
N MET A 244 -16.65 20.55 15.43
CA MET A 244 -16.30 19.58 16.46
C MET A 244 -17.46 18.64 16.81
N ALA A 245 -18.01 17.97 15.80
CA ALA A 245 -19.16 17.07 15.96
C ALA A 245 -19.10 15.92 14.94
N CYS A 246 -19.62 14.75 15.32
CA CYS A 246 -19.84 13.65 14.40
C CYS A 246 -21.19 13.83 13.68
N GLN A 247 -21.14 13.99 12.36
CA GLN A 247 -22.31 14.26 11.53
C GLN A 247 -22.58 13.09 10.61
N LEU A 248 -23.85 12.90 10.25
CA LEU A 248 -24.24 11.90 9.27
C LEU A 248 -23.88 12.36 7.86
N PHE A 249 -23.42 11.41 7.04
CA PHE A 249 -23.29 11.58 5.60
C PHE A 249 -23.72 10.30 4.89
N THR A 250 -24.05 10.44 3.61
CA THR A 250 -24.41 9.31 2.75
C THR A 250 -23.14 8.73 2.15
N TYR A 251 -22.79 7.52 2.58
CA TYR A 251 -21.71 6.74 2.01
C TYR A 251 -22.22 5.84 0.87
N GLY A 252 -21.53 5.91 -0.25
CA GLY A 252 -21.77 5.15 -1.47
C GLY A 252 -21.68 3.64 -1.32
N GLY A 253 -21.16 3.13 -0.20
CA GLY A 253 -21.05 1.70 0.07
C GLY A 253 -19.77 1.06 -0.49
N CYS A 254 -18.91 1.83 -1.16
CA CYS A 254 -17.56 1.39 -1.51
C CYS A 254 -16.56 2.55 -1.53
N MET A 255 -15.29 2.22 -1.33
CA MET A 255 -14.18 3.18 -1.25
C MET A 255 -14.46 4.27 -0.20
N GLY A 256 -14.15 5.53 -0.48
CA GLY A 256 -14.16 6.59 0.53
C GLY A 256 -12.83 6.66 1.29
N ASN A 257 -12.78 7.57 2.27
CA ASN A 257 -11.65 7.74 3.16
C ASN A 257 -11.97 7.27 4.58
N GLN A 258 -11.03 7.44 5.49
CA GLN A 258 -11.12 6.96 6.87
C GLN A 258 -11.98 7.84 7.79
N ASN A 259 -12.50 8.98 7.32
CA ASN A 259 -13.49 9.76 8.06
C ASN A 259 -14.91 9.18 7.85
N ASN A 260 -15.07 7.89 8.15
CA ASN A 260 -16.27 7.11 7.84
C ASN A 260 -16.47 6.03 8.92
N PHE A 261 -17.37 6.32 9.85
CA PHE A 261 -17.66 5.50 11.02
C PHE A 261 -19.08 4.95 10.96
N VAL A 262 -19.29 3.75 11.52
CA VAL A 262 -20.61 3.12 11.50
C VAL A 262 -21.53 3.76 12.53
N THR A 263 -20.97 4.19 13.67
CA THR A 263 -21.73 4.79 14.77
C THR A 263 -21.14 6.11 15.22
N GLU A 264 -21.99 7.00 15.77
CA GLU A 264 -21.55 8.25 16.38
C GLU A 264 -20.53 8.01 17.50
N ARG A 265 -20.72 6.92 18.28
CA ARG A 265 -19.82 6.53 19.36
C ARG A 265 -18.41 6.25 18.85
N GLU A 266 -18.29 5.44 17.81
CA GLU A 266 -17.02 5.08 17.18
C GLU A 266 -16.30 6.33 16.64
N CYS A 267 -17.05 7.22 15.99
CA CYS A 267 -16.54 8.50 15.52
C CYS A 267 -16.00 9.37 16.66
N LEU A 268 -16.77 9.55 17.75
CA LEU A 268 -16.33 10.36 18.89
C LEU A 268 -15.15 9.73 19.62
N GLN A 269 -15.14 8.41 19.80
CA GLN A 269 -14.01 7.71 20.45
C GLN A 269 -12.72 7.81 19.63
N SER A 270 -12.83 7.88 18.29
CA SER A 270 -11.68 7.97 17.40
C SER A 270 -11.17 9.40 17.25
N CYS A 271 -12.05 10.40 17.24
CA CYS A 271 -11.72 11.75 16.77
C CYS A 271 -11.87 12.87 17.80
N ARG A 272 -12.58 12.64 18.91
CA ARG A 272 -12.74 13.66 19.94
C ARG A 272 -11.40 13.95 20.63
N ASN A 273 -11.15 15.23 20.91
CA ASN A 273 -9.99 15.68 21.65
C ASN A 273 -10.41 16.56 22.85
N GLU A 274 -9.44 16.98 23.67
CA GLU A 274 -9.67 17.77 24.89
C GLU A 274 -10.42 19.08 24.65
N ALA A 275 -10.37 19.65 23.45
CA ALA A 275 -11.12 20.87 23.15
C ALA A 275 -12.65 20.64 23.21
N ALA A 276 -13.12 19.39 23.15
CA ALA A 276 -14.53 19.05 23.38
C ALA A 276 -15.03 19.45 24.77
N CYS A 277 -14.15 19.43 25.78
CA CYS A 277 -14.48 19.84 27.16
C CYS A 277 -14.77 21.36 27.28
N ARG A 278 -14.49 22.14 26.23
CA ARG A 278 -14.76 23.58 26.17
C ARG A 278 -16.04 23.92 25.39
N LEU A 279 -16.69 22.91 24.78
CA LEU A 279 -17.92 23.12 24.01
C LEU A 279 -19.14 23.26 24.94
N PRO A 280 -20.16 24.05 24.55
CA PRO A 280 -21.35 24.25 25.36
C PRO A 280 -22.20 22.97 25.46
N MET A 281 -23.05 22.91 26.49
CA MET A 281 -24.10 21.89 26.61
C MET A 281 -25.25 22.20 25.62
N ASP A 282 -25.09 21.84 24.34
CA ASP A 282 -26.12 21.98 23.29
C ASP A 282 -27.07 20.77 23.34
N SER A 283 -28.01 20.84 24.28
CA SER A 283 -29.02 19.82 24.53
C SER A 283 -30.26 20.04 23.67
N ARG A 284 -30.68 19.04 22.89
CA ARG A 284 -31.84 19.09 22.00
C ARG A 284 -32.79 17.91 22.22
N PRO A 285 -34.11 18.09 22.06
CA PRO A 285 -35.07 16.98 22.18
C PRO A 285 -34.75 15.85 21.19
N CYS A 286 -34.72 14.61 21.66
CA CYS A 286 -34.51 13.42 20.84
C CYS A 286 -35.07 12.16 21.51
N THR A 287 -35.33 11.10 20.75
CA THR A 287 -35.84 9.82 21.27
C THR A 287 -34.89 8.66 20.98
N GLY A 288 -34.72 7.75 21.94
CA GLY A 288 -34.06 6.44 21.71
C GLY A 288 -32.54 6.43 21.74
N GLN A 289 -31.89 7.48 22.26
CA GLN A 289 -30.43 7.54 22.38
C GLN A 289 -29.93 6.97 23.71
N PRO A 290 -28.69 6.43 23.75
CA PRO A 290 -28.13 5.82 24.95
C PRO A 290 -27.88 6.86 26.06
N LYS A 291 -27.75 6.39 27.31
CA LYS A 291 -27.34 7.25 28.43
C LYS A 291 -25.95 7.80 28.15
N ILE A 292 -25.83 9.12 28.19
CA ILE A 292 -24.58 9.87 27.98
C ILE A 292 -24.31 10.83 29.14
N TRP A 293 -23.06 11.24 29.25
CA TRP A 293 -22.56 12.26 30.16
C TRP A 293 -22.08 13.47 29.36
N VAL A 294 -22.23 14.64 29.95
CA VAL A 294 -21.86 15.93 29.35
C VAL A 294 -21.03 16.68 30.37
N PHE A 295 -19.89 17.23 29.95
CA PHE A 295 -19.04 18.02 30.82
C PHE A 295 -19.55 19.45 30.92
N HIS A 296 -19.79 19.92 32.15
CA HIS A 296 -20.15 21.30 32.42
C HIS A 296 -18.89 22.08 32.81
N SER A 297 -18.38 22.88 31.87
CA SER A 297 -17.09 23.58 32.01
C SER A 297 -17.03 24.50 33.22
N ASN A 298 -18.12 25.18 33.57
CA ASN A 298 -18.14 26.14 34.67
C ASN A 298 -18.09 25.48 36.06
N SER A 299 -18.64 24.28 36.20
CA SER A 299 -18.59 23.55 37.47
C SER A 299 -17.49 22.50 37.51
N GLY A 300 -16.84 22.21 36.37
CA GLY A 300 -15.85 21.14 36.24
C GLY A 300 -16.42 19.74 36.47
N LEU A 301 -17.72 19.53 36.22
CA LEU A 301 -18.41 18.27 36.52
C LEU A 301 -18.95 17.59 35.28
N CYS A 302 -18.85 16.25 35.26
CA CYS A 302 -19.50 15.39 34.29
C CYS A 302 -20.93 15.07 34.76
N LEU A 303 -21.90 15.74 34.16
CA LEU A 303 -23.32 15.62 34.48
C LEU A 303 -23.97 14.55 33.62
N ASP A 304 -24.96 13.82 34.17
CA ASP A 304 -25.78 12.94 33.36
C ASP A 304 -26.71 13.77 32.47
N ASN A 305 -26.84 13.35 31.22
CA ASN A 305 -27.72 14.05 30.30
C ASN A 305 -29.19 13.72 30.58
N LYS A 306 -30.06 14.72 30.42
CA LYS A 306 -31.50 14.60 30.68
C LYS A 306 -32.12 13.55 29.73
N LYS A 307 -33.02 12.72 30.27
CA LYS A 307 -33.80 11.75 29.49
C LYS A 307 -34.58 12.46 28.37
N ASP A 308 -34.58 11.87 27.17
CA ASP A 308 -35.20 12.39 25.93
C ASP A 308 -34.57 13.69 25.39
N TYR A 309 -33.34 13.98 25.80
CA TYR A 309 -32.51 15.03 25.22
C TYR A 309 -31.19 14.44 24.74
N CYS A 310 -30.61 15.04 23.72
CA CYS A 310 -29.34 14.66 23.09
C CYS A 310 -28.39 15.84 23.13
N GLN A 311 -27.12 15.56 23.41
CA GLN A 311 -26.05 16.48 23.08
C GLN A 311 -25.72 16.35 21.59
N VAL A 312 -25.52 17.43 20.85
CA VAL A 312 -25.22 17.36 19.40
C VAL A 312 -23.75 17.56 19.04
N ASN A 313 -22.96 18.17 19.92
CA ASN A 313 -21.53 18.39 19.70
C ASN A 313 -20.67 17.33 20.43
N SER A 314 -19.35 17.42 20.30
CA SER A 314 -18.42 16.43 20.87
C SER A 314 -18.29 16.46 22.40
N ASN A 315 -18.94 17.39 23.12
CA ASN A 315 -19.07 17.34 24.59
C ASN A 315 -20.08 16.27 25.03
N LYS A 316 -19.90 15.05 24.51
CA LYS A 316 -20.76 13.88 24.68
C LYS A 316 -19.87 12.70 25.01
N PHE A 317 -20.16 12.02 26.12
CA PHE A 317 -19.41 10.88 26.62
C PHE A 317 -20.34 9.72 26.93
N TYR A 318 -19.93 8.48 26.68
CA TYR A 318 -20.76 7.28 26.87
C TYR A 318 -20.54 6.62 28.24
N SER A 319 -19.65 7.16 29.07
CA SER A 319 -19.55 6.82 30.49
C SER A 319 -19.13 8.03 31.34
N LYS A 320 -19.50 8.05 32.62
CA LYS A 320 -19.04 9.07 33.57
C LYS A 320 -17.51 9.10 33.63
N ARG A 321 -16.91 7.91 33.73
CA ARG A 321 -15.46 7.72 33.77
C ARG A 321 -14.78 8.29 32.52
N GLU A 322 -15.31 8.01 31.33
CA GLU A 322 -14.78 8.56 30.07
C GLU A 322 -14.80 10.09 30.06
N CYS A 323 -15.88 10.70 30.56
CA CYS A 323 -15.95 12.15 30.69
C CYS A 323 -14.90 12.69 31.68
N GLU A 324 -14.73 12.02 32.83
CA GLU A 324 -13.76 12.40 33.85
C GLU A 324 -12.30 12.17 33.38
N GLU A 325 -12.03 11.15 32.59
CA GLU A 325 -10.71 10.90 32.00
C GLU A 325 -10.34 11.97 30.96
N TYR A 326 -11.30 12.37 30.12
CA TYR A 326 -11.07 13.38 29.09
C TYR A 326 -11.04 14.82 29.65
N CYS A 327 -11.90 15.14 30.62
CA CYS A 327 -12.11 16.51 31.08
C CYS A 327 -11.75 16.76 32.55
N GLY A 328 -11.60 15.71 33.36
CA GLY A 328 -11.38 15.79 34.81
C GLY A 328 -9.98 16.27 35.23
N VAL A 329 -9.06 16.46 34.27
CA VAL A 329 -7.73 17.05 34.48
C VAL A 329 -7.79 18.59 34.52
N MET A 330 -8.95 19.21 34.25
CA MET A 330 -9.16 20.66 34.40
C MET A 330 -9.25 21.11 35.89
N LYS A 331 -8.28 20.73 36.72
CA LYS A 331 -7.83 21.49 37.89
C LYS A 331 -6.47 22.06 37.48
N ASP A 332 -6.19 23.33 37.22
CA ASP A 332 -6.74 24.63 37.59
C ASP A 332 -6.42 25.61 36.43
N PRO A 333 -7.23 26.65 36.17
CA PRO A 333 -6.92 27.70 35.19
C PRO A 333 -5.97 28.78 35.76
N GLY A 334 -4.82 28.38 36.32
CA GLY A 334 -4.00 29.32 37.09
C GLY A 334 -2.54 28.96 37.38
N GLU A 335 -1.79 28.31 36.48
CA GLU A 335 -0.31 28.32 36.57
C GLU A 335 0.31 28.50 35.19
N GLY A 336 0.25 29.74 34.71
CA GLY A 336 0.96 30.25 33.56
C GLY A 336 1.60 31.58 33.91
N GLU A 337 2.39 31.63 34.97
CA GLU A 337 3.29 32.75 35.24
C GLU A 337 4.62 32.24 35.80
N PHE A 338 5.71 32.85 35.32
CA PHE A 338 7.11 32.69 35.73
C PHE A 338 7.92 31.53 35.12
N LEU A 339 8.40 31.77 33.89
CA LEU A 339 9.85 31.92 33.70
C LEU A 339 10.11 33.16 32.82
N LYS A 340 10.27 34.31 33.49
CA LYS A 340 10.92 35.49 32.92
C LYS A 340 12.42 35.23 32.82
N THR A 341 12.96 35.72 31.72
CA THR A 341 14.35 36.08 31.48
C THR A 341 15.06 36.58 32.74
N ASN A 342 16.20 35.96 33.07
CA ASN A 342 17.49 36.61 33.35
C ASN A 342 18.59 35.54 33.38
#